data_AF-A0A9X2KBP3-F1
#
_entry.id   AF-A0A9X2KBP3-F1
#
_cell.length_a   1.000
_cell.length_b   1.000
_cell.length_c   1.000
_cell.angle_alpha   90.00
_cell.angle_beta   90.00
_cell.angle_gamma   90.00
#
_symmetry.space_group_name_H-M   'P 1'
#
loop_
_entity.id
_entity.type
_entity.pdbx_description
1 polymer ?
#
loop_
_entity_poly.entity_id
_entity_poly.type
_entity_poly.pdbx_seq_one_letter_code
_entity_poly.pdbx_strand_id
1 'polypeptide(L)'
;MMATQEQIAAARRTIEQVCDQHTNDVRKLISLLQDGAMKGKAADKLLEDCQAWEAAYRGVFNRALALVESARPDPAKPTDPLGLWPPPLNLPGKAGG
;
A
#
# COMPACT_ATOMS: atom_id res chain seq x y z
N MET A 1 -5.03 -9.91 13.45
CA MET A 1 -4.53 -10.78 12.36
C MET A 1 -3.24 -10.15 11.88
N MET A 2 -2.12 -10.86 12.01
CA MET A 2 -0.75 -10.32 11.87
C MET A 2 -0.41 -10.13 10.39
N ALA A 3 0.31 -9.07 10.03
CA ALA A 3 0.87 -8.88 8.69
C ALA A 3 2.28 -9.48 8.64
N THR A 4 2.45 -10.62 7.99
CA THR A 4 3.77 -11.22 7.74
C THR A 4 4.54 -10.40 6.71
N GLN A 5 5.87 -10.54 6.67
CA GLN A 5 6.70 -9.89 5.64
C GLN A 5 6.24 -10.26 4.21
N GLU A 6 5.73 -11.49 4.03
CA GLU A 6 5.13 -11.93 2.76
C GLU A 6 3.85 -11.17 2.43
N GLN A 7 2.99 -10.89 3.42
CA GLN A 7 1.77 -10.12 3.23
C GLN A 7 2.06 -8.65 2.92
N ILE A 8 3.08 -8.05 3.55
CA ILE A 8 3.55 -6.69 3.23
C ILE A 8 4.09 -6.64 1.79
N ALA A 9 4.92 -7.62 1.40
CA ALA A 9 5.45 -7.71 0.04
C ALA A 9 4.35 -7.95 -1.01
N ALA A 10 3.36 -8.79 -0.70
CA ALA A 10 2.21 -9.03 -1.55
C ALA A 10 1.37 -7.75 -1.73
N ALA A 11 1.10 -7.02 -0.64
CA ALA A 11 0.38 -5.76 -0.69
C ALA A 11 1.13 -4.72 -1.55
N ARG A 12 2.44 -4.60 -1.39
CA ARG A 12 3.28 -3.73 -2.23
C ARG A 12 3.14 -4.07 -3.71
N ARG A 13 3.31 -5.34 -4.08
CA ARG A 13 3.17 -5.80 -5.48
C ARG A 13 1.78 -5.52 -6.05
N THR A 14 0.73 -5.74 -5.28
CA THR A 14 -0.65 -5.45 -5.71
C THR A 14 -0.84 -3.95 -5.96
N ILE A 15 -0.33 -3.09 -5.10
CA ILE A 15 -0.42 -1.63 -5.27
C ILE A 15 0.33 -1.20 -6.54
N GLU A 16 1.53 -1.71 -6.77
CA GLU A 16 2.31 -1.45 -8.00
C GLU A 16 1.56 -1.91 -9.24
N GLN A 17 1.03 -3.14 -9.25
CA GLN A 17 0.30 -3.68 -10.39
C GLN A 17 -0.96 -2.86 -10.73
N VAL A 18 -1.71 -2.44 -9.72
CA VAL A 18 -2.91 -1.61 -9.92
C VAL A 18 -2.53 -0.22 -10.42
N CYS A 19 -1.43 0.36 -9.91
CA CYS A 19 -0.91 1.64 -10.37
C CYS A 19 -0.50 1.60 -11.85
N ASP A 20 0.22 0.54 -12.26
CA ASP A 20 0.68 0.36 -13.63
C ASP A 20 -0.49 0.14 -14.59
N GLN A 21 -1.45 -0.71 -14.22
CA GLN A 21 -2.65 -0.96 -15.02
C GLN A 21 -3.44 0.35 -15.22
N HIS A 22 -3.67 1.09 -14.14
CA HIS A 22 -4.39 2.35 -14.19
C HIS A 22 -3.66 3.39 -15.06
N THR A 23 -2.35 3.54 -14.88
CA THR A 23 -1.53 4.46 -15.68
C THR A 23 -1.60 4.12 -17.17
N ASN A 24 -1.54 2.83 -17.51
CA ASN A 24 -1.65 2.38 -18.90
C ASN A 24 -3.02 2.68 -19.50
N ASP A 25 -4.11 2.47 -18.76
CA ASP A 25 -5.47 2.69 -19.27
C ASP A 25 -5.77 4.18 -19.45
N VAL A 26 -5.38 5.03 -18.50
CA VAL A 26 -5.51 6.49 -18.63
C VAL A 26 -4.67 7.01 -19.79
N ARG A 27 -3.44 6.50 -19.96
CA ARG A 27 -2.57 6.88 -21.07
C ARG A 27 -3.17 6.51 -22.43
N LYS A 28 -3.78 5.32 -22.56
CA LYS A 28 -4.50 4.93 -23.78
C LYS A 28 -5.66 5.87 -24.07
N LEU A 29 -6.43 6.26 -23.05
CA LEU A 29 -7.53 7.20 -23.22
C LEU A 29 -7.03 8.57 -23.71
N ILE A 30 -5.95 9.08 -23.11
CA ILE A 30 -5.30 10.32 -23.54
C ILE A 30 -4.83 10.22 -24.99
N SER A 31 -4.16 9.13 -25.38
CA SER A 31 -3.71 8.91 -26.76
C SER A 31 -4.87 8.89 -27.75
N LEU A 32 -5.98 8.21 -27.43
CA LEU A 32 -7.17 8.21 -28.29
C LEU A 32 -7.74 9.62 -28.51
N LEU A 33 -7.77 10.44 -27.45
CA LEU A 33 -8.23 11.82 -27.55
C LEU A 33 -7.29 12.68 -28.40
N GLN A 34 -5.97 12.51 -28.22
CA GLN A 34 -4.94 13.20 -29.01
C GLN A 34 -4.95 12.79 -30.49
N ASP A 35 -5.22 11.52 -30.78
CA ASP A 35 -5.35 10.97 -32.14
C ASP A 35 -6.68 11.37 -32.81
N GLY A 36 -7.53 12.11 -32.11
CA GLY A 36 -8.74 12.71 -32.67
C GLY A 36 -9.97 11.80 -32.65
N ALA A 37 -10.02 10.80 -31.76
CA ALA A 37 -11.23 10.01 -31.51
C ALA A 37 -12.42 10.88 -31.07
N MET A 38 -12.14 12.04 -30.47
CA MET A 38 -13.11 13.08 -30.13
C MET A 38 -12.52 14.46 -30.47
N LYS A 39 -13.36 15.44 -30.83
CA LYS A 39 -12.93 16.79 -31.21
C LYS A 39 -13.76 17.88 -30.55
N GLY A 40 -13.16 19.07 -30.44
CA GLY A 40 -13.80 20.27 -29.89
C GLY A 40 -13.74 20.34 -28.37
N LYS A 41 -14.42 21.34 -27.79
CA LYS A 41 -14.31 21.71 -26.37
C LYS A 41 -14.55 20.56 -25.38
N ALA A 42 -15.40 19.60 -25.75
CA ALA A 42 -15.66 18.43 -24.92
C ALA A 42 -14.46 17.45 -24.88
N ALA A 43 -13.73 17.31 -25.99
CA ALA A 43 -12.49 16.54 -26.04
C ALA A 43 -11.38 17.23 -25.24
N ASP A 44 -11.24 18.55 -25.38
CA ASP A 44 -10.27 19.34 -24.63
C ASP A 44 -10.51 19.21 -23.12
N LYS A 45 -11.78 19.34 -22.70
CA LYS A 45 -12.16 19.19 -21.30
C LYS A 45 -11.90 17.78 -20.77
N LEU A 46 -12.24 16.76 -21.55
CA LEU A 46 -11.99 15.37 -21.17
C LEU A 46 -10.49 15.07 -21.07
N LEU A 47 -9.66 15.67 -21.93
CA LEU A 47 -8.20 15.54 -21.86
C LEU A 47 -7.65 16.16 -20.56
N GLU A 48 -8.09 17.37 -20.21
CA GLU A 48 -7.73 18.01 -18.93
C GLU A 48 -8.16 17.14 -17.74
N ASP A 49 -9.38 16.62 -17.76
CA ASP A 49 -9.92 15.79 -16.69
C ASP A 49 -9.12 14.47 -16.56
N CYS A 50 -8.69 13.87 -17.68
CA CYS A 50 -7.83 12.68 -17.66
C CYS A 50 -6.44 12.97 -17.08
N GLN A 51 -5.85 14.13 -17.39
CA GLN A 51 -4.55 14.54 -16.84
C GLN A 51 -4.64 14.82 -15.34
N ALA A 52 -5.70 15.52 -14.91
CA ALA A 52 -5.96 15.76 -13.49
C ALA A 52 -6.21 14.45 -12.74
N TRP A 53 -6.94 13.52 -13.36
CA TRP A 53 -7.17 12.19 -12.82
C TRP A 53 -5.87 11.40 -12.62
N GLU A 54 -4.97 11.40 -13.61
CA GLU A 54 -3.65 10.75 -13.51
C GLU A 54 -2.84 11.32 -12.33
N ALA A 55 -2.78 12.65 -12.21
CA ALA A 55 -2.03 13.32 -11.15
C ALA A 55 -2.59 12.99 -9.75
N ALA A 56 -3.92 13.01 -9.60
CA ALA A 56 -4.58 12.71 -8.34
C ALA A 56 -4.37 11.25 -7.91
N TYR A 57 -4.55 10.30 -8.83
CA TYR A 57 -4.39 8.88 -8.53
C TYR A 57 -2.94 8.51 -8.22
N ARG A 58 -1.96 9.09 -8.92
CA ARG A 58 -0.53 8.91 -8.59
C ARG A 58 -0.23 9.29 -7.14
N GLY A 59 -0.83 10.38 -6.65
CA GLY A 59 -0.71 10.79 -5.25
C GLY A 59 -1.29 9.78 -4.26
N VAL A 60 -2.38 9.11 -4.61
CA VAL A 60 -3.00 8.06 -3.77
C VAL A 60 -2.09 6.83 -3.70
N PHE A 61 -1.58 6.35 -4.83
CA PHE A 61 -0.68 5.18 -4.86
C PHE A 61 0.62 5.43 -4.11
N ASN A 62 1.22 6.61 -4.25
CA ASN A 62 2.43 6.96 -3.51
C ASN A 62 2.18 6.94 -1.98
N ARG A 63 1.04 7.44 -1.52
CA ARG A 63 0.67 7.36 -0.09
C ARG A 63 0.44 5.92 0.35
N ALA A 64 -0.21 5.11 -0.46
CA ALA A 64 -0.44 3.70 -0.17
C ALA A 64 0.88 2.91 -0.07
N LEU A 65 1.82 3.14 -0.99
CA LEU A 65 3.15 2.55 -0.96
C LEU A 65 3.93 2.98 0.29
N ALA A 66 3.94 4.28 0.60
CA ALA A 66 4.60 4.80 1.80
C ALA A 66 4.04 4.17 3.10
N LEU A 67 2.73 3.93 3.17
CA LEU A 67 2.11 3.24 4.30
C LEU A 67 2.58 1.78 4.40
N VAL A 68 2.64 1.06 3.27
CA VAL A 68 3.12 -0.33 3.23
C VAL A 68 4.60 -0.43 3.59
N GLU A 69 5.43 0.50 3.12
CA GLU A 69 6.87 0.56 3.46
C GLU A 69 7.11 0.94 4.93
N SER A 70 6.22 1.74 5.52
CA SER A 70 6.29 2.08 6.95
C SER A 70 5.85 0.93 7.87
N ALA A 71 5.17 -0.09 7.33
CA ALA A 71 4.78 -1.26 8.10
C ALA A 71 6.02 -2.07 8.48
N ARG A 72 6.35 -2.09 9.78
CA ARG A 72 7.39 -2.98 10.29
C ARG A 72 6.80 -4.37 10.46
N PRO A 73 7.48 -5.44 10.00
CA PRO A 73 7.14 -6.78 10.46
C PRO A 73 7.37 -6.83 11.97
N ASP A 74 6.40 -7.34 12.72
CA ASP A 74 6.56 -7.59 14.15
C ASP A 74 7.76 -8.54 14.32
N PRO A 75 8.71 -8.28 15.24
CA PRO A 75 9.78 -9.23 15.51
C PRO A 75 9.13 -10.57 15.83
N ALA A 76 9.39 -11.59 15.02
CA ALA A 76 8.94 -12.94 15.27
C ALA A 76 9.24 -13.23 16.75
N LYS A 77 8.19 -13.46 17.55
CA LYS A 77 8.35 -13.90 18.93
C LYS A 77 9.40 -15.01 18.89
N PRO A 78 10.53 -14.90 19.60
CA PRO A 78 11.54 -15.94 19.52
C PRO A 78 10.86 -17.22 19.96
N THR A 79 10.60 -18.12 19.02
CA THR A 79 10.18 -19.47 19.31
C THR A 79 11.39 -20.07 19.97
N ASP A 80 11.42 -20.02 21.30
CA ASP A 80 12.47 -20.59 22.13
C ASP A 80 12.56 -22.08 21.81
N PRO A 81 13.52 -22.52 20.96
CA PRO A 81 13.56 -23.89 20.47
C PRO A 81 14.02 -24.86 21.57
N LEU A 82 14.45 -24.32 22.72
CA LEU A 82 15.19 -25.02 23.76
C LEU A 82 14.53 -24.93 25.14
N GLY A 83 13.37 -24.27 25.30
CA GLY A 83 12.67 -24.18 26.59
C GLY A 83 13.44 -23.40 27.67
N LEU A 84 14.32 -22.46 27.31
CA LEU A 84 15.26 -21.79 28.19
C LEU A 84 14.76 -20.45 28.77
N TRP A 85 13.57 -19.97 28.41
CA TRP A 85 13.04 -18.75 29.05
C TRP A 85 12.43 -19.07 30.42
N PRO A 86 12.96 -18.53 31.54
CA PRO A 86 12.30 -18.69 32.83
C PRO A 86 10.94 -17.97 32.83
N PRO A 87 9.90 -18.54 33.48
CA PRO A 87 8.61 -17.88 33.60
C PRO A 87 8.76 -16.54 34.36
N PRO A 88 7.91 -15.54 34.08
CA PRO A 88 7.89 -14.31 34.85
C PRO A 88 7.64 -14.66 36.32
N LEU A 89 8.59 -14.28 37.18
CA LEU A 89 8.51 -14.47 38.62
C LEU A 89 7.26 -13.74 39.14
N ASN A 90 6.21 -14.51 39.44
CA ASN A 90 5.10 -14.05 40.27
C ASN A 90 5.68 -13.74 41.66
N LEU A 91 5.94 -12.45 41.94
CA LEU A 91 6.24 -11.97 43.28
C LEU A 91 4.94 -11.97 44.08
N PRO A 92 4.79 -12.81 45.13
CA PRO A 92 3.66 -12.68 46.03
C PRO A 92 3.84 -11.42 46.88
N GLY A 93 2.81 -10.58 46.84
CA GLY A 93 2.71 -9.36 47.62
C GLY A 93 2.90 -9.60 49.12
N LYS A 94 3.61 -8.65 49.72
CA LYS A 94 3.82 -8.43 51.14
C LYS A 94 2.49 -8.05 51.84
N ALA A 95 2.03 -8.88 52.76
CA ALA A 95 1.14 -8.56 53.89
C ALA A 95 1.05 -9.82 54.78
N GLY A 96 1.15 -9.85 56.10
CA GLY A 96 1.25 -8.87 57.17
C GLY A 96 1.06 -9.69 58.45
N GLY A 97 1.90 -9.46 59.47
CA GLY A 97 1.81 -10.07 60.79
C GLY A 97 2.36 -9.08 61.81
#